data_AF-A0A6S7JRE3-F1
#
_entry.id   AF-A0A6S7JRE3-F1
#
_cell.length_a   1.000
_cell.length_b   1.000
_cell.length_c   1.000
_cell.angle_alpha   90.00
_cell.angle_beta   90.00
_cell.angle_gamma   90.00
#
_symmetry.space_group_name_H-M   'P 1'
#
loop_
_entity.id
_entity.type
_entity.pdbx_description
1 polymer ?
#
loop_
_entity_poly.entity_id
_entity_poly.type
_entity_poly.pdbx_seq_one_letter_code
_entity_poly.pdbx_strand_id
1 'polypeptide(L)'
;MEDDLDQTEHDEDMGAFEEDSGELRNDKDQPHSSAGPPEPHNHLPTSAPDWFAKICLDPDVLELCIRNTGDIRNDQEDNSTRAFRKAGYRQFVLARHGHLGKGNRRVCPSCVVLKIRGRYPSVTGVYMGFREH
;
A
#
# COMPACT_ATOMS: atom_id res chain seq x y z
N MET A 1 -13.18 12.36 37.24
CA MET A 1 -11.81 12.89 37.31
C MET A 1 -10.92 11.68 37.46
N GLU A 2 -9.75 11.75 36.84
CA GLU A 2 -8.81 10.68 36.50
C GLU A 2 -9.02 10.12 35.08
N ASP A 3 -8.11 10.22 34.11
CA ASP A 3 -6.87 11.00 33.93
C ASP A 3 -6.50 10.94 32.41
N ASP A 4 -5.93 12.04 31.91
CA ASP A 4 -5.02 12.20 30.75
C ASP A 4 -5.29 11.36 29.47
N LEU A 5 -5.89 11.85 28.38
CA LEU A 5 -5.43 12.96 27.53
C LEU A 5 -3.90 13.03 27.31
N ASP A 6 -3.29 11.90 26.94
CA ASP A 6 -2.13 11.95 26.05
C ASP A 6 -2.10 10.77 25.08
N GLN A 7 -2.81 10.91 23.96
CA GLN A 7 -2.51 10.16 22.75
C GLN A 7 -1.93 11.14 21.74
N THR A 8 -0.79 11.77 22.04
CA THR A 8 0.10 12.17 20.96
C THR A 8 0.38 10.91 20.14
N GLU A 9 -0.22 10.83 18.94
CA GLU A 9 0.12 9.83 17.94
C GLU A 9 1.60 10.06 17.55
N HIS A 10 2.52 9.51 18.33
CA HIS A 10 3.94 9.53 18.03
C HIS A 10 4.15 8.71 16.75
N ASP A 11 4.42 9.45 15.67
CA ASP A 11 4.72 8.92 14.36
C ASP A 11 6.13 8.35 14.34
N GLU A 12 6.25 7.11 14.83
CA GLU A 12 7.45 6.33 14.61
C GLU A 12 7.64 5.99 13.13
N ASP A 13 8.92 6.02 12.78
CA ASP A 13 9.54 6.13 11.47
C ASP A 13 9.05 5.11 10.44
N MET A 14 8.99 5.52 9.18
CA MET A 14 8.80 4.61 8.03
C MET A 14 10.13 3.88 7.81
N GLY A 15 10.48 3.01 8.75
CA GLY A 15 11.64 2.13 8.69
C GLY A 15 11.52 1.21 7.49
N ALA A 16 12.52 1.32 6.62
CA ALA A 16 12.72 0.56 5.40
C ALA A 16 12.33 -0.91 5.53
N PHE A 17 11.71 -1.43 4.48
CA PHE A 17 11.60 -2.87 4.30
C PHE A 17 12.98 -3.33 3.79
N GLU A 18 13.75 -3.98 4.66
CA GLU A 18 15.03 -4.58 4.33
C GLU A 18 14.71 -6.01 3.86
N GLU A 19 14.66 -6.22 2.54
CA GLU A 19 14.50 -7.55 1.94
C GLU A 19 15.83 -8.30 2.01
N ASP A 20 15.90 -9.31 2.87
CA ASP A 20 16.95 -10.31 2.83
C ASP A 20 16.83 -11.09 1.51
N SER A 21 17.86 -10.96 0.67
CA SER A 21 17.87 -11.45 -0.71
C SER A 21 18.16 -12.95 -0.73
N GLY A 22 17.09 -13.76 -0.64
CA GLY A 22 17.14 -15.19 -0.92
C GLY A 22 17.21 -15.47 -2.42
N GLU A 23 18.41 -15.81 -2.89
CA GLU A 23 18.77 -16.11 -4.28
C GLU A 23 18.00 -17.34 -4.84
N LEU A 24 17.14 -17.14 -5.85
CA LEU A 24 16.50 -18.24 -6.60
C LEU A 24 16.81 -18.14 -8.10
N ARG A 25 17.84 -18.91 -8.44
CA ARG A 25 18.20 -19.62 -9.69
C ARG A 25 17.41 -19.32 -10.96
N ASN A 26 18.18 -19.01 -12.01
CA ASN A 26 17.80 -18.99 -13.41
C ASN A 26 17.32 -20.35 -13.91
N ASP A 27 16.14 -20.40 -14.51
CA ASP A 27 15.78 -21.41 -15.51
C ASP A 27 15.47 -20.72 -16.83
N LYS A 28 16.44 -20.87 -17.73
CA LYS A 28 16.40 -20.49 -19.15
C LYS A 28 15.56 -21.56 -19.88
N ASP A 29 15.04 -21.17 -21.04
CA ASP A 29 14.39 -22.02 -22.04
C ASP A 29 12.85 -22.18 -21.92
N GLN A 30 12.11 -21.26 -22.54
CA GLN A 30 10.89 -21.65 -23.26
C GLN A 30 10.87 -21.05 -24.68
N PRO A 31 10.65 -21.88 -25.72
CA PRO A 31 10.61 -21.44 -27.11
C PRO A 31 9.30 -20.69 -27.42
N HIS A 32 9.46 -19.65 -28.24
CA HIS A 32 8.42 -18.86 -28.85
C HIS A 32 7.57 -19.73 -29.80
N SER A 33 6.34 -20.06 -29.41
CA SER A 33 5.34 -20.64 -30.31
C SER A 33 4.27 -19.60 -30.62
N SER A 34 4.19 -19.24 -31.90
CA SER A 34 3.23 -18.35 -32.53
C SER A 34 1.79 -18.86 -32.36
N ALA A 35 0.95 -18.08 -31.68
CA ALA A 35 -0.51 -18.17 -31.78
C ALA A 35 -1.04 -16.76 -32.06
N GLY A 36 -1.97 -16.64 -33.01
CA GLY A 36 -2.35 -15.40 -33.71
C GLY A 36 -2.97 -14.28 -32.85
N PRO A 37 -3.34 -13.16 -33.48
CA PRO A 37 -3.86 -11.98 -32.78
C PRO A 37 -5.12 -12.35 -31.99
N PRO A 38 -5.23 -11.98 -30.70
CA PRO A 38 -6.50 -12.12 -30.01
C PRO A 38 -7.51 -11.16 -30.65
N GLU A 39 -8.55 -11.71 -31.26
CA GLU A 39 -9.75 -11.01 -31.72
C GLU A 39 -10.32 -10.14 -30.57
N PRO A 40 -10.80 -8.90 -30.86
CA PRO A 40 -11.30 -7.99 -29.84
C PRO A 40 -12.71 -8.42 -29.41
N HIS A 41 -12.77 -9.37 -28.48
CA HIS A 41 -13.99 -9.63 -27.75
C HIS A 41 -14.27 -8.43 -26.86
N ASN A 42 -15.14 -7.56 -27.37
CA ASN A 42 -15.63 -6.34 -26.74
C ASN A 42 -16.59 -6.69 -25.58
N HIS A 43 -16.07 -7.41 -24.59
CA HIS A 43 -16.70 -7.54 -23.29
C HIS A 43 -16.12 -6.42 -22.42
N LEU A 44 -16.77 -5.26 -22.45
CA LEU A 44 -16.55 -4.27 -21.40
C LEU A 44 -16.92 -4.96 -20.07
N PRO A 45 -16.01 -5.12 -19.09
CA PRO A 45 -16.45 -5.42 -17.75
C PRO A 45 -17.11 -4.13 -17.26
N THR A 46 -18.44 -4.07 -17.27
CA THR A 46 -19.25 -2.94 -16.76
C THR A 46 -19.08 -2.70 -15.25
N SER A 47 -18.06 -3.28 -14.62
CA SER A 47 -17.79 -3.18 -13.19
C SER A 47 -16.31 -3.28 -12.82
N ALA A 48 -15.38 -3.08 -13.76
CA ALA A 48 -13.96 -3.07 -13.40
C ALA A 48 -13.72 -1.96 -12.34
N PRO A 49 -13.36 -2.30 -11.09
CA PRO A 49 -13.00 -1.27 -10.14
C PRO A 49 -11.84 -0.48 -10.73
N ASP A 50 -11.89 0.85 -10.62
CA ASP A 50 -10.71 1.68 -10.83
C ASP A 50 -9.56 0.97 -10.09
N TRP A 51 -8.49 0.62 -10.81
CA TRP A 51 -7.38 -0.18 -10.25
C TRP A 51 -6.92 0.43 -8.92
N PHE A 52 -6.93 1.76 -8.82
CA PHE A 52 -6.67 2.53 -7.62
C PHE A 52 -7.61 2.16 -6.46
N ALA A 53 -8.92 2.09 -6.71
CA ALA A 53 -9.89 1.72 -5.69
C ALA A 53 -9.63 0.30 -5.17
N LYS A 54 -9.29 -0.63 -6.06
CA LYS A 54 -8.96 -2.00 -5.68
C LYS A 54 -7.70 -2.09 -4.82
N ILE A 55 -6.63 -1.36 -5.15
CA ILE A 55 -5.35 -1.49 -4.44
C ILE A 55 -5.22 -0.58 -3.22
N CYS A 56 -5.93 0.56 -3.20
CA CYS A 56 -5.76 1.60 -2.18
C CYS A 56 -6.99 1.86 -1.31
N LEU A 57 -8.18 1.36 -1.68
CA LEU A 57 -9.44 1.64 -0.96
C LEU A 57 -10.22 0.37 -0.59
N ASP A 58 -9.83 -0.79 -1.11
CA ASP A 58 -10.46 -2.07 -0.81
C ASP A 58 -9.98 -2.56 0.56
N PRO A 59 -10.87 -2.69 1.56
CA PRO A 59 -10.48 -3.08 2.91
C PRO A 59 -9.84 -4.48 2.95
N ASP A 60 -10.29 -5.42 2.13
CA ASP A 60 -9.80 -6.80 2.16
C ASP A 60 -8.35 -6.86 1.67
N VAL A 61 -8.05 -6.10 0.60
CA VAL A 61 -6.70 -5.98 0.06
C VAL A 61 -5.78 -5.29 1.06
N LEU A 62 -6.25 -4.21 1.71
CA LEU A 62 -5.45 -3.47 2.66
C LEU A 62 -5.22 -4.24 3.96
N GLU A 63 -6.20 -4.98 4.46
CA GLU A 63 -6.05 -5.84 5.64
C GLU A 63 -5.00 -6.92 5.39
N LEU A 64 -5.04 -7.56 4.21
CA LEU A 64 -4.00 -8.52 3.82
C LEU A 64 -2.61 -7.86 3.78
N CYS A 65 -2.51 -6.64 3.26
CA CYS A 65 -1.26 -5.90 3.19
C CYS A 65 -0.73 -5.50 4.58
N ILE A 66 -1.62 -5.13 5.50
CA ILE A 66 -1.31 -4.84 6.90
C ILE A 66 -0.81 -6.11 7.58
N ARG A 67 -1.55 -7.23 7.47
CA ARG A 67 -1.15 -8.52 8.04
C ARG A 67 0.19 -9.01 7.50
N ASN A 68 0.40 -8.94 6.20
CA ASN A 68 1.67 -9.34 5.57
C ASN A 68 2.84 -8.47 6.05
N THR A 69 2.61 -7.16 6.24
CA THR A 69 3.65 -6.28 6.78
C THR A 69 3.93 -6.59 8.25
N GLY A 70 2.88 -6.84 9.04
CA GLY A 70 2.98 -7.19 10.45
C GLY A 70 3.67 -8.53 10.68
N ASP A 71 3.38 -9.55 9.86
CA ASP A 71 4.01 -10.87 9.91
C ASP A 71 5.54 -10.77 9.71
N ILE A 72 5.98 -10.01 8.69
CA ILE A 72 7.42 -9.85 8.42
C ILE A 72 8.12 -9.02 9.50
N ARG A 73 7.43 -8.05 10.11
CA ARG A 73 8.00 -7.20 11.17
C ARG A 73 7.81 -7.77 12.58
N ASN A 74 7.02 -8.84 12.70
CA ASN A 74 6.51 -9.36 13.96
C ASN A 74 5.81 -8.27 14.81
N ASP A 75 5.07 -7.38 14.15
CA ASP A 75 4.28 -6.32 14.78
C ASP A 75 2.89 -6.85 15.18
N GLN A 76 2.27 -6.25 16.19
CA GLN A 76 0.90 -6.57 16.57
C GLN A 76 -0.09 -6.14 15.47
N GLU A 77 -1.13 -6.94 15.20
CA GLU A 77 -2.16 -6.59 14.22
C GLU A 77 -2.85 -5.26 14.60
N ASP A 78 -2.69 -4.25 13.74
CA ASP A 78 -3.27 -2.93 13.90
C ASP A 78 -4.34 -2.70 12.82
N ASN A 79 -5.61 -2.88 13.19
CA ASN A 79 -6.76 -2.70 12.29
C ASN A 79 -7.33 -1.26 12.35
N SER A 80 -6.53 -0.29 12.82
CA SER A 80 -6.93 1.10 12.93
C SER A 80 -7.08 1.76 11.55
N THR A 81 -7.94 2.78 11.43
CA THR A 81 -8.04 3.59 10.19
C THR A 81 -6.70 4.22 9.81
N ARG A 82 -5.80 4.43 10.79
CA ARG A 82 -4.41 4.85 10.56
C ARG A 82 -3.62 3.80 9.79
N ALA A 83 -3.68 2.53 10.19
CA ALA A 83 -3.02 1.44 9.48
C ALA A 83 -3.54 1.31 8.04
N PHE A 84 -4.86 1.40 7.83
CA PHE A 84 -5.44 1.42 6.48
C PHE A 84 -4.94 2.58 5.62
N ARG A 85 -4.86 3.81 6.18
CA ARG A 85 -4.29 4.96 5.45
C ARG A 85 -2.83 4.71 5.05
N LYS A 86 -2.01 4.25 6.01
CA LYS A 86 -0.58 3.96 5.77
C LYS A 86 -0.41 2.89 4.70
N ALA A 87 -1.19 1.81 4.78
CA ALA A 87 -1.21 0.75 3.79
C ALA A 87 -1.62 1.28 2.41
N GLY A 88 -2.69 2.07 2.31
CA GLY A 88 -3.15 2.65 1.05
C GLY A 88 -2.11 3.55 0.37
N TYR A 89 -1.40 4.40 1.15
CA TYR A 89 -0.30 5.20 0.61
C TYR A 89 0.85 4.34 0.10
N ARG A 90 1.27 3.34 0.89
CA ARG A 90 2.37 2.44 0.53
C ARG A 90 2.03 1.64 -0.73
N GLN A 91 0.82 1.10 -0.83
CA GLN A 91 0.36 0.35 -1.99
C GLN A 91 0.33 1.19 -3.27
N PHE A 92 -0.11 2.46 -3.18
CA PHE A 92 -0.06 3.35 -4.33
C PHE A 92 1.37 3.54 -4.85
N VAL A 93 2.30 3.81 -3.94
CA VAL A 93 3.69 4.06 -4.30
C VAL A 93 4.37 2.78 -4.82
N LEU A 94 4.13 1.64 -4.17
CA LEU A 94 4.58 0.32 -4.62
C LEU A 94 4.10 0.03 -6.04
N ALA A 95 2.80 0.20 -6.29
CA ALA A 95 2.21 -0.08 -7.60
C ALA A 95 2.76 0.84 -8.71
N ARG A 96 3.11 2.10 -8.38
CA ARG A 96 3.59 3.07 -9.36
C ARG A 96 5.09 3.02 -9.60
N HIS A 97 5.88 2.73 -8.56
CA HIS A 97 7.33 2.88 -8.56
C HIS A 97 8.08 1.56 -8.32
N GLY A 98 7.38 0.49 -7.95
CA GLY A 98 7.97 -0.80 -7.60
C GLY A 98 8.62 -0.74 -6.22
N HIS A 99 9.92 -0.98 -6.15
CA HIS A 99 10.63 -1.15 -4.89
C HIS A 99 10.77 0.17 -4.08
N LEU A 100 10.51 0.06 -2.78
CA LEU A 100 10.61 1.13 -1.79
C LEU A 100 11.64 0.76 -0.73
N GLY A 101 12.72 1.53 -0.68
CA GLY A 101 13.82 1.32 0.25
C GLY A 101 14.33 2.63 0.86
N LYS A 102 15.33 2.50 1.73
CA LYS A 102 16.01 3.64 2.36
C LYS A 102 16.57 4.57 1.28
N GLY A 103 16.25 5.88 1.37
CA GLY A 103 16.65 6.88 0.37
C GLY A 103 15.77 6.97 -0.88
N ASN A 104 14.76 6.11 -1.06
CA ASN A 104 13.82 6.17 -2.18
C ASN A 104 12.37 6.37 -1.70
N ARG A 105 12.17 7.27 -0.74
CA ARG A 105 10.82 7.65 -0.28
C ARG A 105 10.15 8.51 -1.34
N ARG A 106 8.89 8.20 -1.66
CA ARG A 106 8.10 8.94 -2.66
C ARG A 106 6.84 9.51 -2.03
N VAL A 107 6.44 10.69 -2.49
CA VAL A 107 5.26 11.40 -2.02
C VAL A 107 4.07 11.03 -2.91
N CYS A 108 2.95 10.66 -2.28
CA CYS A 108 1.69 10.48 -3.01
C CYS A 108 1.17 11.83 -3.52
N PRO A 109 0.58 11.89 -4.73
CA PRO A 109 -0.07 13.10 -5.21
C PRO A 109 -1.28 13.45 -4.34
N SER A 110 -1.61 14.73 -4.26
CA SER A 110 -2.67 15.25 -3.38
C SER A 110 -4.04 14.61 -3.63
N CYS A 111 -4.38 14.31 -4.89
CA CYS A 111 -5.63 13.66 -5.26
C CYS A 111 -5.77 12.25 -4.65
N VAL A 112 -4.67 11.51 -4.56
CA VAL A 112 -4.63 10.18 -3.94
C VAL A 112 -4.76 10.31 -2.42
N VAL A 113 -4.03 11.26 -1.84
CA VAL A 113 -4.10 11.52 -0.39
C VAL A 113 -5.52 11.86 0.04
N LEU A 114 -6.20 12.75 -0.67
CA LEU A 114 -7.58 13.15 -0.36
C LEU A 114 -8.56 11.98 -0.48
N LYS A 115 -8.45 11.15 -1.52
CA LYS A 115 -9.32 9.97 -1.69
C LYS A 115 -9.15 8.97 -0.54
N ILE A 116 -7.90 8.66 -0.18
CA ILE A 116 -7.60 7.70 0.91
C ILE A 116 -8.10 8.24 2.26
N ARG A 117 -7.86 9.53 2.55
CA ARG A 117 -8.37 10.17 3.79
C ARG A 117 -9.90 10.24 3.83
N GLY A 118 -10.56 10.41 2.68
CA GLY A 118 -12.02 10.36 2.59
C GLY A 118 -12.59 8.98 2.91
N ARG A 119 -11.88 7.91 2.54
CA ARG A 119 -12.29 6.52 2.84
C ARG A 119 -11.96 6.07 4.26
N TYR A 120 -10.85 6.55 4.81
CA TYR A 120 -10.32 6.20 6.12
C TYR A 120 -9.99 7.46 6.93
N PRO A 121 -10.99 8.15 7.50
CA PRO A 121 -10.78 9.41 8.19
C PRO A 121 -10.02 9.24 9.51
N SER A 122 -9.29 10.28 9.92
CA SER A 122 -8.77 10.42 11.28
C SER A 122 -9.86 10.94 12.20
N VAL A 123 -9.95 10.39 13.41
CA VAL A 123 -10.94 10.82 14.43
C VAL A 123 -10.67 12.26 14.87
N THR A 124 -9.40 12.64 14.97
CA THR A 124 -8.97 14.00 15.35
C THR A 124 -8.96 14.98 14.17
N GLY A 125 -9.02 14.46 12.93
CA GLY A 125 -8.88 15.26 11.72
C GLY A 125 -7.48 15.85 11.48
N VAL A 126 -6.54 15.61 12.40
CA VAL A 126 -5.14 16.02 12.26
C VAL A 126 -4.39 14.96 11.48
N TYR A 127 -3.59 15.38 10.51
CA TYR A 127 -2.77 14.49 9.70
C TYR A 127 -1.36 15.05 9.58
N MET A 128 -0.36 14.25 9.92
CA MET A 128 1.01 14.61 9.60
C MET A 128 1.26 14.51 8.09
N GLY A 129 2.04 15.46 7.58
CA GLY A 129 2.51 15.49 6.20
C GLY A 129 3.67 14.53 5.97
N PHE A 130 4.21 14.54 4.75
CA PHE A 130 5.41 13.79 4.42
C PHE A 130 6.61 14.37 5.19
N ARG A 131 7.39 13.49 5.83
CA ARG A 131 8.66 13.82 6.48
C ARG A 131 9.78 13.11 5.74
N GLU A 132 10.75 13.88 5.25
CA GLU A 132 12.00 13.36 4.72
C GLU A 132 12.94 13.09 5.90
N HIS A 133 13.55 11.91 5.95
CA HIS A 133 14.49 11.49 6.99
C HIS A 133 15.84 11.21 6.35
#